data_AF-Q16ZP2-F1
#
_entry.id   AF-Q16ZP2-F1
#
_cell.length_a   1.000
_cell.length_b   1.000
_cell.length_c   1.000
_cell.angle_alpha   90.00
_cell.angle_beta   90.00
_cell.angle_gamma   90.00
#
_symmetry.space_group_name_H-M   'P 1'
#
loop_
_entity.id
_entity.type
_entity.pdbx_description
1 polymer ?
#
loop_
_entity_poly.entity_id
_entity_poly.type
_entity_poly.pdbx_seq_one_letter_code
_entity_poly.pdbx_strand_id
1 'polypeptide(L)'
;MSFTKEMRVATRDIHNVSDALVNAKLAFALYDSGVWAEGLLIFYDIFKYLEENVSHDFLPEEYHRTQQFEEDLTFYLGADWKSKHQPRKEVCDYIKHLEQLQGENPNLLVAYVYHLYMGLLSGGQILQKRRNFTKKFNPFANGNGARGAALTTFEEHSIYELKQKMRKTIDEFGDGLDEDTRKRMMDESRKVFEMNNEIIKTVKGVNRANIKTIVYVIVLIILYFVLKQFILK
;
A
#
# COMPACT_ATOMS: atom_id res chain seq x y z
N MET A 1 27.42 9.89 -0.55
CA MET A 1 26.33 8.91 -0.30
C MET A 1 25.25 9.23 -1.32
N SER A 2 24.61 8.25 -1.97
CA SER A 2 23.58 8.59 -2.96
C SER A 2 22.34 9.15 -2.25
N PHE A 3 21.61 10.04 -2.91
CA PHE A 3 20.47 10.75 -2.31
C PHE A 3 19.38 9.79 -1.79
N THR A 4 19.06 8.74 -2.53
CA THR A 4 18.11 7.70 -2.12
C THR A 4 18.58 6.90 -0.90
N LYS A 5 19.89 6.72 -0.75
CA LYS A 5 20.47 6.12 0.46
C LYS A 5 20.34 7.04 1.67
N GLU A 6 20.48 8.35 1.48
CA GLU A 6 20.23 9.35 2.54
C GLU A 6 18.77 9.34 2.98
N MET A 7 17.83 9.40 2.03
CA MET A 7 16.39 9.28 2.30
C MET A 7 16.09 8.01 3.11
N ARG A 8 16.64 6.87 2.69
CA ARG A 8 16.42 5.59 3.37
C ARG A 8 16.97 5.58 4.80
N VAL A 9 18.15 6.17 5.03
CA VAL A 9 18.73 6.25 6.38
C VAL A 9 17.87 7.18 7.25
N ALA A 10 17.46 8.32 6.71
CA ALA A 10 16.66 9.32 7.40
C ALA A 10 15.26 8.84 7.80
N THR A 11 14.70 7.85 7.08
CA THR A 11 13.36 7.31 7.34
C THR A 11 13.36 5.93 8.00
N ARG A 12 14.52 5.33 8.31
CA ARG A 12 14.60 3.95 8.81
C ARG A 12 13.72 3.70 10.04
N ASP A 13 13.77 4.59 11.02
CA ASP A 13 13.10 4.36 12.30
C ASP A 13 11.58 4.48 12.16
N ILE A 14 11.10 5.47 11.41
CA ILE A 14 9.67 5.62 11.11
C ILE A 14 9.15 4.55 10.13
N HIS A 15 10.00 4.07 9.22
CA HIS A 15 9.69 2.92 8.37
C HIS A 15 9.43 1.67 9.22
N ASN A 16 10.24 1.41 10.25
CA ASN A 16 10.02 0.27 11.15
C ASN A 16 8.69 0.37 11.91
N VAL A 17 8.33 1.58 12.36
CA VAL A 17 7.01 1.84 12.98
C VAL A 17 5.88 1.56 11.99
N SER A 18 6.05 2.01 10.75
CA SER A 18 5.07 1.82 9.67
C SER A 18 4.91 0.33 9.35
N ASP A 19 6.01 -0.41 9.22
CA ASP A 19 5.98 -1.86 9.02
C ASP A 19 5.27 -2.59 10.16
N ALA A 20 5.50 -2.19 11.42
CA ALA A 20 4.82 -2.78 12.56
C ALA A 20 3.30 -2.52 12.51
N LEU A 21 2.89 -1.28 12.23
CA LEU A 21 1.48 -0.89 12.10
C LEU A 21 0.80 -1.65 10.95
N VAL A 22 1.45 -1.68 9.79
CA VAL A 22 1.00 -2.39 8.60
C VAL A 22 0.87 -3.87 8.91
N ASN A 23 1.88 -4.54 9.47
CA ASN A 23 1.78 -5.96 9.81
C ASN A 23 0.68 -6.25 10.86
N ALA A 24 0.51 -5.37 11.86
CA ALA A 24 -0.55 -5.50 12.85
C ALA A 24 -1.95 -5.41 12.23
N LYS A 25 -2.17 -4.48 11.29
CA LYS A 25 -3.44 -4.36 10.57
C LYS A 25 -3.62 -5.42 9.49
N LEU A 26 -2.54 -5.81 8.82
CA LEU A 26 -2.57 -6.75 7.69
C LEU A 26 -2.65 -8.21 8.11
N ALA A 27 -2.31 -8.57 9.35
CA ALA A 27 -2.67 -9.88 9.91
C ALA A 27 -4.15 -10.24 9.61
N PHE A 28 -5.00 -9.22 9.48
CA PHE A 28 -6.43 -9.34 9.26
C PHE A 28 -6.85 -9.11 7.79
N ALA A 29 -6.16 -8.22 7.06
CA ALA A 29 -6.43 -7.96 5.64
C ALA A 29 -6.12 -9.16 4.72
N LEU A 30 -5.23 -10.06 5.14
CA LEU A 30 -4.90 -11.27 4.38
C LEU A 30 -6.08 -12.27 4.32
N TYR A 31 -7.01 -12.21 5.28
CA TYR A 31 -8.16 -13.12 5.36
C TYR A 31 -9.48 -12.51 4.88
N ASP A 32 -9.66 -11.19 4.98
CA ASP A 32 -10.90 -10.50 4.60
C ASP A 32 -10.68 -9.56 3.39
N SER A 33 -11.43 -9.82 2.32
CA SER A 33 -11.36 -9.04 1.08
C SER A 33 -11.81 -7.60 1.24
N GLY A 34 -12.76 -7.32 2.15
CA GLY A 34 -13.23 -5.96 2.41
C GLY A 34 -12.18 -5.12 3.12
N VAL A 35 -11.48 -5.68 4.12
CA VAL A 35 -10.37 -4.99 4.79
C VAL A 35 -9.22 -4.70 3.82
N TRP A 36 -8.93 -5.64 2.91
CA TRP A 36 -7.95 -5.40 1.85
C TRP A 36 -8.37 -4.27 0.91
N ALA A 37 -9.64 -4.26 0.49
CA ALA A 37 -10.17 -3.20 -0.36
C ALA A 37 -10.10 -1.82 0.33
N GLU A 38 -10.42 -1.73 1.62
CA GLU A 38 -10.23 -0.50 2.41
C GLU A 38 -8.76 -0.06 2.41
N GLY A 39 -7.82 -1.01 2.51
CA GLY A 39 -6.39 -0.73 2.40
C GLY A 39 -5.99 -0.17 1.03
N LEU A 40 -6.56 -0.68 -0.06
CA LEU A 40 -6.34 -0.12 -1.40
C LEU A 40 -6.97 1.29 -1.52
N LEU A 41 -8.19 1.45 -1.02
CA LEU A 41 -8.99 2.66 -1.17
C LEU A 41 -8.33 3.89 -0.53
N ILE A 42 -7.68 3.73 0.62
CA ILE A 42 -6.99 4.85 1.29
C ILE A 42 -5.75 5.35 0.56
N PHE A 43 -5.17 4.57 -0.36
CA PHE A 43 -4.02 4.98 -1.18
C PHE A 43 -4.40 5.40 -2.60
N TYR A 44 -5.59 5.01 -3.09
CA TYR A 44 -6.03 5.27 -4.47
C TYR A 44 -5.91 6.73 -4.88
N ASP A 45 -6.52 7.64 -4.11
CA ASP A 45 -6.53 9.06 -4.48
C ASP A 45 -5.13 9.70 -4.39
N ILE A 46 -4.25 9.18 -3.54
CA ILE A 46 -2.87 9.68 -3.37
C ILE A 46 -2.01 9.29 -4.59
N PHE A 47 -2.07 8.02 -5.01
CA PHE A 47 -1.38 7.58 -6.22
C PHE A 47 -1.89 8.30 -7.45
N LYS A 48 -3.22 8.42 -7.57
CA LYS A 48 -3.85 9.18 -8.66
C LYS A 48 -3.38 10.62 -8.70
N TYR A 49 -3.37 11.30 -7.55
CA TYR A 49 -2.88 12.68 -7.47
C TYR A 49 -1.43 12.79 -7.96
N LEU A 50 -0.54 11.90 -7.52
CA LEU A 50 0.87 11.94 -7.93
C LEU A 50 1.03 11.67 -9.43
N GLU A 51 0.28 10.73 -9.99
CA GLU A 51 0.30 10.41 -11.42
C GLU A 51 -0.19 11.58 -12.30
N GLU A 52 -1.13 12.37 -11.81
CA GLU A 52 -1.66 13.54 -12.53
C GLU A 52 -0.78 14.80 -12.39
N ASN A 53 0.07 14.88 -11.36
CA ASN A 53 0.75 16.12 -10.98
C ASN A 53 2.29 16.07 -10.93
N VAL A 54 2.90 14.89 -11.00
CA VAL A 54 4.36 14.73 -11.03
C VAL A 54 4.82 14.55 -12.47
N SER A 55 5.92 15.22 -12.85
CA SER A 55 6.53 15.07 -14.18
C SER A 55 6.81 13.61 -14.52
N HIS A 56 6.58 13.23 -15.78
CA HIS A 56 6.97 11.92 -16.32
C HIS A 56 8.47 11.63 -16.19
N ASP A 57 9.32 12.64 -16.02
CA ASP A 57 10.75 12.43 -15.74
C ASP A 57 10.99 11.69 -14.42
N PHE A 58 10.12 11.91 -13.42
CA PHE A 58 10.21 11.29 -12.10
C PHE A 58 9.19 10.16 -11.91
N LEU A 59 8.05 10.23 -12.61
CA LEU A 59 7.01 9.21 -12.58
C LEU A 59 6.56 8.80 -14.00
N PRO A 60 7.40 8.04 -14.73
CA PRO A 60 7.04 7.49 -16.04
C PRO A 60 5.79 6.59 -16.00
N GLU A 61 5.14 6.42 -17.15
CA GLU A 61 3.89 5.66 -17.28
C GLU A 61 3.99 4.21 -16.79
N GLU A 62 5.15 3.55 -16.91
CA GLU A 62 5.28 2.16 -16.44
C GLU A 62 5.10 2.02 -14.91
N TYR A 63 5.25 3.11 -14.16
CA TYR A 63 4.97 3.12 -12.73
C TYR A 63 3.49 3.36 -12.42
N HIS A 64 2.74 4.03 -13.29
CA HIS A 64 1.36 4.45 -13.03
C HIS A 64 0.49 3.26 -12.63
N ARG A 65 -0.24 3.40 -11.52
CA ARG A 65 -1.03 2.36 -10.88
C ARG A 65 -2.51 2.72 -10.74
N THR A 66 -2.95 3.93 -11.09
CA THR A 66 -4.35 4.34 -10.93
C THR A 66 -5.30 3.34 -11.57
N GLN A 67 -5.04 2.93 -12.81
CA GLN A 67 -5.87 1.93 -13.50
C GLN A 67 -5.93 0.61 -12.73
N GLN A 68 -4.78 0.12 -12.24
CA GLN A 68 -4.71 -1.14 -11.52
C GLN A 68 -5.38 -1.08 -10.13
N PHE A 69 -5.36 0.09 -9.47
CA PHE A 69 -6.21 0.33 -8.31
C PHE A 69 -7.69 0.21 -8.69
N GLU A 70 -8.13 0.83 -9.78
CA GLU A 70 -9.54 0.79 -10.19
C GLU A 70 -9.99 -0.63 -10.55
N GLU A 71 -9.14 -1.43 -11.19
CA GLU A 71 -9.39 -2.84 -11.49
C GLU A 71 -9.56 -3.67 -10.20
N ASP A 72 -8.63 -3.54 -9.26
CA ASP A 72 -8.69 -4.28 -8.00
C ASP A 72 -9.88 -3.81 -7.13
N LEU A 73 -10.13 -2.51 -7.05
CA LEU A 73 -11.27 -1.96 -6.30
C LEU A 73 -12.61 -2.38 -6.92
N THR A 74 -12.72 -2.41 -8.25
CA THR A 74 -13.90 -2.94 -8.95
C THR A 74 -14.11 -4.42 -8.63
N PHE A 75 -13.03 -5.20 -8.60
CA PHE A 75 -13.09 -6.61 -8.23
C PHE A 75 -13.55 -6.81 -6.77
N TYR A 76 -13.08 -5.98 -5.83
CA TYR A 76 -13.36 -6.16 -4.41
C TYR A 76 -14.65 -5.51 -3.90
N LEU A 77 -15.01 -4.34 -4.43
CA LEU A 77 -16.12 -3.50 -3.95
C LEU A 77 -17.31 -3.48 -4.92
N GLY A 78 -17.15 -4.02 -6.14
CA GLY A 78 -18.18 -4.03 -7.18
C GLY A 78 -18.08 -2.83 -8.13
N ALA A 79 -18.72 -2.89 -9.29
CA ALA A 79 -18.60 -1.90 -10.36
C ALA A 79 -19.05 -0.47 -9.98
N ASP A 80 -19.89 -0.34 -8.96
CA ASP A 80 -20.42 0.94 -8.48
C ASP A 80 -19.56 1.59 -7.38
N TRP A 81 -18.42 0.99 -7.01
CA TRP A 81 -17.56 1.48 -5.92
C TRP A 81 -17.17 2.95 -6.08
N LYS A 82 -16.83 3.37 -7.30
CA LYS A 82 -16.37 4.74 -7.59
C LYS A 82 -17.45 5.77 -7.31
N SER A 83 -18.72 5.44 -7.55
CA SER A 83 -19.86 6.32 -7.24
C SER A 83 -20.12 6.48 -5.74
N LYS A 84 -19.67 5.52 -4.94
CA LYS A 84 -19.81 5.49 -3.47
C LYS A 84 -18.55 5.96 -2.76
N HIS A 85 -17.47 6.17 -3.51
CA HIS A 85 -16.17 6.51 -2.95
C HIS A 85 -16.19 7.93 -2.41
N GLN A 86 -15.77 8.06 -1.16
CA GLN A 86 -15.50 9.34 -0.51
C GLN A 86 -14.19 9.18 0.25
N PRO A 87 -13.14 9.94 -0.12
CA PRO A 87 -11.87 9.88 0.58
C PRO A 87 -12.06 10.17 2.06
N ARG A 88 -11.29 9.49 2.91
CA ARG A 88 -11.29 9.74 4.36
C ARG A 88 -10.72 11.14 4.63
N LYS A 89 -11.06 11.73 5.78
CA LYS A 89 -10.52 13.04 6.18
C LYS A 89 -8.99 13.04 6.11
N GLU A 90 -8.35 11.99 6.59
CA GLU A 90 -6.90 11.82 6.62
C GLU A 90 -6.30 11.69 5.21
N VAL A 91 -7.04 11.12 4.25
CA VAL A 91 -6.65 11.07 2.83
C VAL A 91 -6.80 12.46 2.20
N CYS A 92 -7.87 13.19 2.51
CA CYS A 92 -8.03 14.59 2.07
C CYS A 92 -6.92 15.49 2.65
N ASP A 93 -6.57 15.32 3.93
CA ASP A 93 -5.47 16.05 4.57
C ASP A 93 -4.13 15.72 3.87
N TYR A 94 -3.95 14.48 3.42
CA TYR A 94 -2.82 14.06 2.60
C TYR A 94 -2.77 14.79 1.26
N ILE A 95 -3.84 14.72 0.48
CA ILE A 95 -3.92 15.39 -0.83
C ILE A 95 -3.68 16.89 -0.68
N LYS A 96 -4.30 17.53 0.32
CA LYS A 96 -4.09 18.95 0.60
C LYS A 96 -2.63 19.30 0.88
N HIS A 97 -1.90 18.43 1.58
CA HIS A 97 -0.46 18.61 1.80
C HIS A 97 0.31 18.52 0.49
N LEU A 98 -0.02 17.55 -0.38
CA LEU A 98 0.59 17.44 -1.71
C LEU A 98 0.29 18.66 -2.60
N GLU A 99 -0.93 19.19 -2.56
CA GLU A 99 -1.32 20.43 -3.25
C GLU A 99 -0.50 21.63 -2.78
N GLN A 100 -0.30 21.75 -1.46
CA GLN A 100 0.56 22.79 -0.91
C GLN A 100 2.00 22.66 -1.40
N LEU A 101 2.58 21.45 -1.36
CA LEU A 101 3.93 21.21 -1.86
C LEU A 101 4.05 21.51 -3.36
N GLN A 102 3.05 21.14 -4.15
CA GLN A 102 3.04 21.42 -5.58
C GLN A 102 3.05 22.93 -5.88
N GLY A 103 2.29 23.71 -5.10
CA GLY A 103 2.25 25.17 -5.23
C GLY A 103 3.53 25.86 -4.74
N GLU A 104 4.21 25.30 -3.75
CA GLU A 104 5.45 25.85 -3.19
C GLU A 104 6.70 25.45 -3.99
N ASN A 105 6.89 24.14 -4.17
CA ASN A 105 8.01 23.56 -4.92
C ASN A 105 7.63 22.12 -5.37
N PRO A 106 7.24 21.90 -6.63
CA PRO A 106 6.76 20.60 -7.12
C PRO A 106 7.82 19.49 -7.02
N ASN A 107 9.10 19.83 -6.95
CA ASN A 107 10.17 18.87 -6.73
C ASN A 107 10.04 18.10 -5.41
N LEU A 108 9.36 18.66 -4.41
CA LEU A 108 9.16 17.99 -3.12
C LEU A 108 8.23 16.76 -3.23
N LEU A 109 7.37 16.71 -4.26
CA LEU A 109 6.53 15.53 -4.55
C LEU A 109 7.37 14.29 -4.89
N VAL A 110 8.62 14.45 -5.34
CA VAL A 110 9.53 13.34 -5.66
C VAL A 110 9.83 12.50 -4.42
N ALA A 111 9.81 13.08 -3.20
CA ALA A 111 9.93 12.31 -1.96
C ALA A 111 8.75 11.33 -1.78
N TYR A 112 7.53 11.75 -2.13
CA TYR A 112 6.33 10.93 -2.05
C TYR A 112 6.33 9.82 -3.10
N VAL A 113 6.69 10.15 -4.34
CA VAL A 113 6.90 9.16 -5.41
C VAL A 113 7.92 8.11 -4.96
N TYR A 114 9.09 8.53 -4.47
CA TYR A 114 10.12 7.60 -4.05
C TYR A 114 9.60 6.60 -3.01
N HIS A 115 9.07 7.08 -1.88
CA HIS A 115 8.72 6.20 -0.77
C HIS A 115 7.48 5.35 -1.05
N LEU A 116 6.45 5.89 -1.73
CA LEU A 116 5.23 5.14 -2.04
C LEU A 116 5.48 4.04 -3.07
N TYR A 117 6.14 4.37 -4.20
CA TYR A 117 6.40 3.39 -5.25
C TYR A 117 7.48 2.38 -4.85
N MET A 118 8.53 2.78 -4.13
CA MET A 118 9.48 1.82 -3.56
C MET A 118 8.83 0.90 -2.52
N GLY A 119 7.90 1.43 -1.73
CA GLY A 119 7.06 0.67 -0.81
C GLY A 119 6.20 -0.37 -1.54
N LEU A 120 5.53 0.03 -2.62
CA LEU A 120 4.73 -0.87 -3.45
C LEU A 120 5.59 -1.99 -4.08
N LEU A 121 6.73 -1.62 -4.68
CA LEU A 121 7.68 -2.54 -5.34
C LEU A 121 8.48 -3.41 -4.35
N SER A 122 8.28 -3.23 -3.05
CA SER A 122 8.95 -3.99 -2.00
C SER A 122 7.94 -4.61 -1.04
N GLY A 123 7.40 -3.83 -0.11
CA GLY A 123 6.40 -4.28 0.87
C GLY A 123 5.13 -4.76 0.19
N GLY A 124 4.61 -4.03 -0.80
CA GLY A 124 3.39 -4.41 -1.54
C GLY A 124 3.48 -5.81 -2.16
N GLN A 125 4.61 -6.13 -2.79
CA GLN A 125 4.90 -7.46 -3.34
C GLN A 125 4.88 -8.58 -2.28
N ILE A 126 5.48 -8.32 -1.11
CA ILE A 126 5.50 -9.26 0.01
C ILE A 126 4.08 -9.50 0.53
N LEU A 127 3.30 -8.42 0.66
CA LEU A 127 1.92 -8.48 1.15
C LEU A 127 1.00 -9.23 0.17
N GLN A 128 1.13 -8.99 -1.13
CA GLN A 128 0.38 -9.75 -2.13
C GLN A 128 0.76 -11.23 -2.10
N LYS A 129 2.05 -11.56 -2.00
CA LYS A 129 2.49 -12.96 -1.91
C LYS A 129 1.91 -13.65 -0.68
N ARG A 130 1.91 -12.99 0.48
CA ARG A 130 1.27 -13.49 1.71
C ARG A 130 -0.24 -13.67 1.50
N ARG A 131 -0.92 -12.71 0.86
CA ARG A 131 -2.37 -12.79 0.60
C ARG A 131 -2.71 -13.96 -0.29
N ASN A 132 -1.97 -14.14 -1.38
CA ASN A 132 -2.16 -15.24 -2.31
C ASN A 132 -1.92 -16.59 -1.63
N PHE A 133 -0.94 -16.68 -0.73
CA PHE A 133 -0.70 -17.88 0.08
C PHE A 133 -1.88 -18.14 1.03
N THR A 134 -2.35 -17.13 1.77
CA THR A 134 -3.46 -17.26 2.72
C THR A 134 -4.78 -17.64 2.02
N LYS A 135 -5.07 -17.08 0.85
CA LYS A 135 -6.27 -17.41 0.06
C LYS A 135 -6.37 -18.89 -0.29
N LYS A 136 -5.23 -19.58 -0.53
CA LYS A 136 -5.22 -21.04 -0.82
C LYS A 136 -5.78 -21.90 0.32
N PHE A 137 -5.71 -21.39 1.56
CA PHE A 137 -6.16 -22.09 2.76
C PHE A 137 -7.42 -21.47 3.37
N ASN A 138 -8.00 -20.47 2.72
CA ASN A 138 -9.19 -19.78 3.21
C ASN A 138 -10.45 -20.43 2.59
N PRO A 139 -11.27 -21.14 3.38
CA PRO A 139 -12.50 -21.76 2.86
C PRO A 139 -13.57 -20.71 2.47
N PHE A 140 -13.40 -19.45 2.89
CA PHE A 140 -14.25 -18.33 2.53
C PHE A 140 -13.72 -17.54 1.33
N ALA A 141 -12.62 -17.99 0.71
CA ALA A 141 -12.14 -17.38 -0.52
C ALA A 141 -13.12 -17.72 -1.66
N ASN A 142 -13.79 -16.70 -2.20
CA ASN A 142 -14.52 -16.85 -3.45
C ASN A 142 -13.52 -17.32 -4.52
N GLY A 143 -13.82 -18.44 -5.18
CA GLY A 143 -12.92 -19.21 -6.07
C GLY A 143 -12.46 -18.52 -7.37
N ASN A 144 -12.37 -17.19 -7.37
CA ASN A 144 -11.82 -16.43 -8.47
C ASN A 144 -10.30 -16.42 -8.33
N GLY A 145 -9.60 -17.01 -9.31
CA GLY A 145 -8.14 -17.18 -9.39
C GLY A 145 -7.33 -15.87 -9.32
N ALA A 146 -6.40 -15.64 -10.25
CA ALA A 146 -5.40 -14.55 -10.19
C ALA A 146 -5.92 -13.09 -10.18
N ARG A 147 -7.23 -12.85 -10.01
CA ARG A 147 -7.87 -11.52 -9.97
C ARG A 147 -7.72 -10.85 -8.61
N GLY A 148 -7.74 -9.52 -8.59
CA GLY A 148 -7.59 -8.72 -7.37
C GLY A 148 -6.14 -8.58 -6.90
N ALA A 149 -5.19 -8.55 -7.84
CA ALA A 149 -3.77 -8.35 -7.61
C ALA A 149 -3.13 -7.41 -8.64
N ALA A 150 -3.94 -6.75 -9.48
CA ALA A 150 -3.49 -5.93 -10.59
C ALA A 150 -2.51 -4.85 -10.12
N LEU A 151 -2.74 -4.26 -8.94
CA LEU A 151 -1.89 -3.21 -8.36
C LEU A 151 -0.42 -3.65 -8.21
N THR A 152 -0.20 -4.94 -7.98
CA THR A 152 1.13 -5.52 -7.75
C THR A 152 1.66 -6.31 -8.94
N THR A 153 0.92 -6.37 -10.04
CA THR A 153 1.32 -7.07 -11.26
C THR A 153 1.95 -6.08 -12.23
N PHE A 154 3.17 -6.38 -12.67
CA PHE A 154 3.91 -5.63 -13.67
C PHE A 154 4.29 -6.61 -14.78
N GLU A 155 3.63 -6.51 -15.94
CA GLU A 155 3.79 -7.49 -17.03
C GLU A 155 5.01 -7.19 -17.91
N GLU A 156 5.28 -5.90 -18.14
CA GLU A 156 6.31 -5.45 -19.08
C GLU A 156 7.70 -5.29 -18.45
N HIS A 157 7.77 -5.20 -17.11
CA HIS A 157 9.00 -4.93 -16.39
C HIS A 157 9.14 -5.78 -15.14
N SER A 158 10.37 -6.20 -14.83
CA SER A 158 10.64 -6.83 -13.55
C SER A 158 10.63 -5.80 -12.42
N ILE A 159 10.19 -6.24 -11.24
CA ILE A 159 10.26 -5.45 -10.00
C ILE A 159 11.70 -4.98 -9.70
N TYR A 160 12.71 -5.78 -10.07
CA TYR A 160 14.10 -5.40 -9.87
C TYR A 160 14.48 -4.21 -10.75
N GLU A 161 14.16 -4.26 -12.04
CA GLU A 161 14.46 -3.18 -13.00
C GLU A 161 13.78 -1.87 -12.59
N LEU A 162 12.49 -1.91 -12.26
CA LEU A 162 11.74 -0.73 -11.80
C LEU A 162 12.38 -0.08 -10.56
N LYS A 163 12.78 -0.89 -9.57
CA LYS A 163 13.46 -0.34 -8.39
C LYS A 163 14.83 0.27 -8.70
N GLN A 164 15.58 -0.30 -9.65
CA GLN A 164 16.87 0.27 -10.03
C GLN A 164 16.69 1.57 -10.83
N LYS A 165 15.74 1.60 -11.77
CA LYS A 165 15.43 2.79 -12.57
C LYS A 165 14.97 3.94 -11.67
N MET A 166 14.00 3.71 -10.78
CA MET A 166 13.53 4.71 -9.81
C MET A 166 14.67 5.26 -8.93
N ARG A 167 15.54 4.38 -8.39
CA ARG A 167 16.68 4.83 -7.59
C ARG A 167 17.65 5.69 -8.39
N LYS A 168 17.99 5.26 -9.60
CA LYS A 168 18.90 5.97 -10.50
C LYS A 168 18.35 7.37 -10.81
N THR A 169 17.10 7.45 -11.26
CA THR A 169 16.43 8.73 -11.58
C THR A 169 16.46 9.69 -10.40
N ILE A 170 16.17 9.22 -9.19
CA ILE A 170 16.13 10.09 -8.01
C ILE A 170 17.54 10.41 -7.47
N ASP A 171 18.51 9.52 -7.61
CA ASP A 171 19.90 9.81 -7.29
C ASP A 171 20.45 10.89 -8.21
N GLU A 172 20.23 10.79 -9.53
CA GLU A 172 20.63 11.80 -10.52
C GLU A 172 19.94 13.16 -10.27
N PHE A 173 18.66 13.13 -9.89
CA PHE A 173 17.95 14.34 -9.46
C PHE A 173 18.58 14.96 -8.19
N GLY A 174 18.91 14.12 -7.22
CA GLY A 174 19.49 14.54 -5.94
C GLY A 174 20.87 15.20 -6.05
N ASP A 175 21.63 14.90 -7.11
CA ASP A 175 22.94 15.51 -7.39
C ASP A 175 22.83 17.00 -7.78
N GLY A 176 21.66 17.42 -8.28
CA GLY A 176 21.38 18.81 -8.70
C GLY A 176 20.67 19.67 -7.66
N LEU A 177 20.35 19.13 -6.48
CA LEU A 177 19.58 19.84 -5.46
C LEU A 177 20.44 20.84 -4.67
N ASP A 178 19.89 22.03 -4.43
CA ASP A 178 20.42 22.94 -3.43
C ASP A 178 20.19 22.40 -2.01
N GLU A 179 20.95 22.91 -1.04
CA GLU A 179 20.93 22.42 0.34
C GLU A 179 19.57 22.57 1.03
N ASP A 180 18.82 23.65 0.75
CA ASP A 180 17.51 23.88 1.35
C ASP A 180 16.49 22.87 0.81
N THR A 181 16.39 22.73 -0.51
CA THR A 181 15.50 21.74 -1.14
C THR A 181 15.85 20.33 -0.68
N ARG A 182 17.14 19.99 -0.64
CA ARG A 182 17.62 18.68 -0.16
C ARG A 182 17.19 18.40 1.28
N LYS A 183 17.31 19.39 2.18
CA LYS A 183 16.85 19.28 3.57
C LYS A 183 15.33 19.13 3.63
N ARG A 184 14.58 19.95 2.90
CA ARG A 184 13.11 19.85 2.83
C ARG A 184 12.65 18.48 2.34
N MET A 185 13.32 17.89 1.35
CA MET A 185 13.02 16.53 0.90
C MET A 185 13.31 15.46 1.97
N MET A 186 14.28 15.66 2.86
CA MET A 186 14.49 14.76 4.00
C MET A 186 13.37 14.89 5.03
N ASP A 187 12.89 16.11 5.26
CA ASP A 187 11.75 16.39 6.15
C ASP A 187 10.46 15.77 5.57
N GLU A 188 10.19 15.99 4.28
CA GLU A 188 9.06 15.39 3.56
C GLU A 188 9.17 13.87 3.48
N SER A 189 10.37 13.31 3.33
CA SER A 189 10.59 11.87 3.38
C SER A 189 10.08 11.25 4.68
N ARG A 190 10.30 11.90 5.84
CA ARG A 190 9.72 11.45 7.11
C ARG A 190 8.21 11.67 7.13
N LYS A 191 7.75 12.82 6.62
CA LYS A 191 6.33 13.18 6.57
C LYS A 191 5.49 12.16 5.81
N VAL A 192 6.01 11.62 4.70
CA VAL A 192 5.37 10.52 3.95
C VAL A 192 4.96 9.38 4.87
N PHE A 193 5.87 8.91 5.74
CA PHE A 193 5.56 7.80 6.64
C PHE A 193 4.60 8.21 7.76
N GLU A 194 4.69 9.42 8.29
CA GLU A 194 3.71 9.93 9.26
C GLU A 194 2.29 9.91 8.68
N MET A 195 2.13 10.48 7.49
CA MET A 195 0.82 10.57 6.83
C MET A 195 0.31 9.20 6.38
N ASN A 196 1.19 8.34 5.87
CA ASN A 196 0.86 6.94 5.57
C ASN A 196 0.35 6.23 6.84
N ASN A 197 0.99 6.43 7.99
CA ASN A 197 0.55 5.83 9.24
C ASN A 197 -0.82 6.35 9.68
N GLU A 198 -1.10 7.65 9.53
CA GLU A 198 -2.41 8.20 9.84
C GLU A 198 -3.51 7.59 8.95
N ILE A 199 -3.33 7.54 7.63
CA ILE A 199 -4.34 6.93 6.76
C ILE A 199 -4.50 5.42 7.03
N ILE A 200 -3.42 4.69 7.33
CA ILE A 200 -3.49 3.25 7.67
C ILE A 200 -4.30 3.04 8.96
N LYS A 201 -4.19 3.94 9.96
CA LYS A 201 -5.01 3.87 11.18
C LYS A 201 -6.52 3.95 10.88
N THR A 202 -6.93 4.54 9.76
CA THR A 202 -8.35 4.66 9.37
C THR A 202 -8.98 3.41 8.74
N VAL A 203 -8.17 2.41 8.34
CA VAL A 203 -8.66 1.17 7.70
C VAL A 203 -9.76 0.52 8.57
N LYS A 204 -10.95 0.37 7.98
CA LYS A 204 -12.16 -0.18 8.62
C LYS A 204 -12.27 -1.69 8.43
N GLY A 205 -13.24 -2.30 9.14
CA GLY A 205 -13.58 -3.72 8.98
C GLY A 205 -12.67 -4.70 9.74
N VAL A 206 -11.55 -4.23 10.29
CA VAL A 206 -10.57 -5.06 11.02
C VAL A 206 -11.23 -5.84 12.16
N ASN A 207 -11.96 -5.17 13.07
CA ASN A 207 -12.61 -5.85 14.21
C ASN A 207 -13.61 -6.93 13.75
N ARG A 208 -14.38 -6.65 12.69
CA ARG A 208 -15.35 -7.60 12.13
C ARG A 208 -14.65 -8.82 11.52
N ALA A 209 -13.56 -8.62 10.79
CA ALA A 209 -12.76 -9.71 10.23
C ALA A 209 -12.20 -10.60 11.36
N ASN A 210 -11.72 -10.01 12.44
CA ASN A 210 -11.15 -10.72 13.58
C ASN A 210 -12.17 -11.64 14.25
N ILE A 211 -13.37 -11.13 14.49
CA ILE A 211 -14.46 -11.90 15.09
C ILE A 211 -14.81 -13.10 14.20
N LYS A 212 -14.92 -12.92 12.88
CA LYS A 212 -15.20 -14.02 11.94
C LYS A 212 -14.12 -15.11 12.02
N THR A 213 -12.85 -14.73 12.01
CA THR A 213 -11.73 -15.68 12.10
C THR A 213 -11.73 -16.43 13.43
N ILE A 214 -11.96 -15.74 14.56
CA ILE A 214 -12.03 -16.36 15.89
C ILE A 214 -13.19 -17.36 15.95
N VAL A 215 -14.38 -16.97 15.49
CA VAL A 215 -15.56 -17.86 15.47
C VAL A 215 -15.28 -19.10 14.62
N TYR A 216 -14.66 -18.95 13.45
CA TYR A 216 -14.29 -20.08 12.59
C TYR A 216 -13.33 -21.05 13.29
N VAL A 217 -12.28 -20.53 13.96
CA VAL A 217 -11.33 -21.36 14.71
C VAL A 217 -12.02 -22.10 15.86
N ILE A 218 -12.92 -21.43 16.59
CA ILE A 218 -13.70 -22.07 17.67
C ILE A 218 -14.56 -23.20 17.10
N VAL A 219 -15.24 -22.99 15.96
CA VAL A 219 -16.03 -24.02 15.29
C VAL A 219 -15.17 -25.21 14.88
N LEU A 220 -13.97 -24.98 14.31
CA LEU A 220 -13.04 -26.06 13.97
C LEU A 220 -12.56 -26.84 15.20
N ILE A 221 -12.27 -26.16 16.30
CA ILE A 221 -11.88 -26.80 17.56
C ILE A 221 -13.03 -27.67 18.08
N ILE A 222 -14.26 -27.15 18.09
CA ILE A 222 -15.45 -27.91 18.50
C ILE A 222 -15.65 -29.13 17.60
N LEU A 223 -15.59 -28.97 16.27
CA LEU A 223 -15.72 -30.06 15.31
C LEU A 223 -14.65 -31.14 15.51
N TYR A 224 -13.40 -30.74 15.76
CA TYR A 224 -12.31 -31.67 16.07
C TYR A 224 -12.64 -32.52 17.30
N PHE A 225 -13.12 -31.90 18.39
CA PHE A 225 -13.48 -32.64 19.60
C PHE A 225 -14.70 -33.55 19.39
N VAL A 226 -15.71 -33.11 18.65
CA VAL A 226 -16.87 -33.93 18.30
C VAL A 226 -16.45 -35.15 17.48
N LEU A 227 -15.70 -34.96 16.39
CA LEU A 227 -15.20 -36.06 15.56
C LEU A 227 -14.33 -37.04 16.35
N LYS A 228 -13.47 -36.52 17.24
CA LYS A 228 -12.64 -37.34 18.13
C LYS A 228 -13.49 -38.24 19.04
N GLN A 229 -14.64 -37.78 19.54
CA GLN A 229 -15.55 -38.59 20.34
C GLN A 229 -16.23 -39.72 19.54
N PHE A 230 -16.45 -39.53 18.24
CA PHE A 230 -17.02 -40.56 17.37
C PHE A 230 -15.99 -41.58 16.87
N ILE A 231 -14.71 -41.19 16.76
CA ILE A 231 -13.62 -42.07 16.32
C ILE A 231 -13.07 -42.94 17.46
N LEU A 232 -13.19 -42.49 18.72
CA LEU A 232 -12.76 -43.21 19.92
C LEU A 232 -13.85 -44.12 20.53
N LYS A 233 -14.95 -44.35 19.81
CA LYS A 233 -15.98 -45.36 20.12
C LYS A 233 -15.86 -46.52 19.16
#